data_AF-A0A955G411-F1
#
_entry.id   AF-A0A955G411-F1
#
_cell.length_a   1.000
_cell.length_b   1.000
_cell.length_c   1.000
_cell.angle_alpha   90.00
_cell.angle_beta   90.00
_cell.angle_gamma   90.00
#
_symmetry.space_group_name_H-M   'P 1'
#
loop_
_entity.id
_entity.type
_entity.pdbx_description
1 polymer ?
#
loop_
_entity_poly.entity_id
_entity_poly.type
_entity_poly.pdbx_seq_one_letter_code
_entity_poly.pdbx_strand_id
1 'polypeptide(L)'
;ERRLSPYHQPEMVVADDGWLRIRDMLTKSMDNNGTPRIDVINGEHSRAGELYLKHEFDGRSLDPQYVEKTLPYIHALWRRPVHIETREAAGNKVLIYTYEGKKVKKHTK
;
A
#
# COMPACT_ATOMS: atom_id res chain seq x y z
N GLU A 1 -28.04 60.21 8.48
CA GLU A 1 -27.82 58.75 8.35
C GLU A 1 -26.41 58.47 7.83
N ARG A 2 -25.70 57.47 8.37
CA ARG A 2 -24.31 57.15 7.96
C ARG A 2 -24.35 56.26 6.71
N ARG A 3 -23.92 56.81 5.56
CA ARG A 3 -23.73 56.04 4.32
C ARG A 3 -22.62 55.01 4.52
N LEU A 4 -22.96 53.73 4.37
CA LEU A 4 -21.97 52.64 4.32
C LEU A 4 -21.14 52.77 3.05
N SER A 5 -19.83 52.62 3.18
CA SER A 5 -18.85 52.69 2.09
C SER A 5 -19.02 51.49 1.14
N PRO A 6 -19.01 51.68 -0.20
CA PRO A 6 -19.18 50.60 -1.18
C PRO A 6 -17.99 49.64 -1.30
N TYR A 7 -16.94 49.80 -0.48
CA TYR A 7 -15.74 48.96 -0.48
C TYR A 7 -15.76 47.87 0.59
N HIS A 8 -16.89 47.18 0.77
CA HIS A 8 -16.89 45.92 1.52
C HIS A 8 -16.27 44.87 0.60
N GLN A 9 -14.95 44.71 0.65
CA GLN A 9 -14.29 43.57 0.04
C GLN A 9 -14.93 42.32 0.63
N PRO A 10 -15.42 41.35 -0.18
CA PRO A 10 -15.80 40.07 0.39
C PRO A 10 -14.56 39.53 1.08
N GLU A 11 -14.66 39.32 2.39
CA GLU A 11 -13.64 38.64 3.16
C GLU A 11 -13.47 37.27 2.52
N MET A 12 -12.41 37.10 1.72
CA MET A 12 -12.12 35.83 1.06
C MET A 12 -11.61 34.90 2.15
N VAL A 13 -12.54 34.25 2.82
CA VAL A 13 -12.25 33.11 3.68
C VAL A 13 -11.68 32.04 2.76
N VAL A 14 -10.38 31.78 2.89
CA VAL A 14 -9.75 30.64 2.24
C VAL A 14 -10.54 29.42 2.70
N ALA A 15 -11.21 28.75 1.76
CA ALA A 15 -11.96 27.54 2.05
C ALA A 15 -10.97 26.49 2.58
N ASP A 16 -10.98 26.34 3.89
CA ASP A 16 -10.13 25.43 4.67
C ASP A 16 -10.61 24.00 4.43
N ASP A 17 -9.95 23.28 3.51
CA ASP A 17 -9.96 21.81 3.45
C ASP A 17 -8.88 21.24 2.52
N GLY A 18 -8.39 22.03 1.55
CA GLY A 18 -7.40 21.56 0.58
C GLY A 18 -6.01 21.27 1.17
N TRP A 19 -5.60 22.02 2.19
CA TRP A 19 -4.28 21.88 2.80
C TRP A 19 -4.14 20.60 3.62
N LEU A 20 -5.23 20.12 4.24
CA LEU A 20 -5.27 18.84 4.95
C LEU A 20 -4.97 17.70 3.96
N ARG A 21 -5.61 17.73 2.80
CA ARG A 21 -5.39 16.74 1.74
C ARG A 21 -3.96 16.76 1.20
N ILE A 22 -3.36 17.95 1.03
CA ILE A 22 -1.96 18.08 0.58
C ILE A 22 -1.01 17.60 1.67
N ARG A 23 -1.25 17.97 2.94
CA ARG A 23 -0.47 17.50 4.09
C ARG A 23 -0.53 15.98 4.18
N ASP A 24 -1.71 15.38 4.17
CA ASP A 24 -1.89 13.93 4.23
C ASP A 24 -1.22 13.21 3.05
N MET A 25 -1.25 13.80 1.85
CA MET A 25 -0.53 13.25 0.68
C MET A 25 0.99 13.31 0.85
N LEU A 26 1.53 14.42 1.40
CA LEU A 26 2.96 14.58 1.69
C LEU A 26 3.42 13.65 2.82
N THR A 27 2.62 13.54 3.90
CA THR A 27 2.90 12.66 5.03
C THR A 27 2.91 11.19 4.60
N LYS A 28 1.93 10.74 3.81
CA LYS A 28 1.92 9.38 3.23
C LYS A 28 3.14 9.11 2.34
N SER A 29 3.60 10.12 1.59
CA SER A 29 4.79 9.98 0.77
C SER A 29 6.08 9.90 1.60
N MET A 30 6.11 10.50 2.78
CA MET A 30 7.28 10.51 3.68
C MET A 30 7.37 9.26 4.56
N ASP A 31 6.25 8.69 4.99
CA ASP A 31 6.24 7.60 5.99
C ASP A 31 6.83 6.28 5.46
N ASN A 32 6.77 6.04 4.13
CA ASN A 32 7.40 4.85 3.53
C ASN A 32 8.14 5.10 2.21
N ASN A 33 8.31 6.36 1.81
CA ASN A 33 9.09 6.78 0.64
C ASN A 33 8.76 6.02 -0.67
N GLY A 34 7.51 5.56 -0.82
CA GLY A 34 7.05 4.77 -1.96
C GLY A 34 7.39 3.27 -1.92
N THR A 35 8.01 2.77 -0.85
CA THR A 35 8.29 1.35 -0.65
C THR A 35 7.05 0.68 -0.05
N PRO A 36 6.59 -0.48 -0.57
CA PRO A 36 5.45 -1.19 -0.01
C PRO A 36 5.78 -1.75 1.38
N ARG A 37 4.87 -1.58 2.35
CA ARG A 37 5.02 -2.18 3.68
C ARG A 37 4.54 -3.62 3.66
N ILE A 38 5.44 -4.54 4.03
CA ILE A 38 5.14 -5.97 4.06
C ILE A 38 5.40 -6.49 5.46
N ASP A 39 4.34 -6.97 6.11
CA ASP A 39 4.41 -7.54 7.44
C ASP A 39 4.44 -9.07 7.36
N VAL A 40 5.23 -9.68 8.24
CA VAL A 40 5.23 -11.14 8.45
C VAL A 40 4.03 -11.48 9.33
N ILE A 41 3.02 -12.13 8.76
CA ILE A 41 1.83 -12.56 9.51
C ILE A 41 2.07 -13.89 10.19
N ASN A 42 2.81 -14.79 9.55
CA ASN A 42 3.09 -16.10 10.11
C ASN A 42 4.37 -16.72 9.54
N GLY A 43 5.26 -17.20 10.42
CA GLY A 43 6.45 -17.97 10.05
C GLY A 43 6.25 -19.50 10.13
N GLU A 44 5.07 -19.95 10.57
CA GLU A 44 4.66 -21.34 10.61
C GLU A 44 3.31 -21.55 9.93
N HIS A 45 3.15 -20.98 8.73
CA HIS A 45 1.93 -21.18 7.98
C HIS A 45 1.76 -22.68 7.61
N SER A 46 0.52 -23.18 7.70
CA SER A 46 0.14 -24.57 7.43
C SER A 46 0.87 -25.67 8.23
N ARG A 47 1.50 -25.35 9.38
CA ARG A 47 2.40 -26.28 10.12
C ARG A 47 3.57 -26.82 9.27
N ALA A 48 3.81 -26.18 8.13
CA ALA A 48 4.83 -26.53 7.17
C ALA A 48 5.89 -25.43 7.10
N GLY A 49 5.97 -24.55 8.12
CA GLY A 49 6.95 -23.45 8.22
C GLY A 49 7.01 -22.52 7.03
N GLU A 50 5.90 -22.41 6.30
CA GLU A 50 5.80 -21.52 5.16
C GLU A 50 5.69 -20.08 5.67
N LEU A 51 6.34 -19.16 4.95
CA LEU A 51 6.32 -17.75 5.31
C LEU A 51 5.10 -17.09 4.68
N TYR A 52 4.22 -16.53 5.51
CA TYR A 52 3.08 -15.74 5.05
C TYR A 52 3.32 -14.25 5.30
N LEU A 53 3.43 -13.52 4.20
CA LEU A 53 3.61 -12.09 4.14
C LEU A 53 2.29 -11.42 3.78
N LYS A 54 2.03 -10.24 4.34
CA LYS A 54 0.89 -9.42 3.98
C LYS A 54 1.35 -8.02 3.65
N HIS A 55 0.93 -7.56 2.49
CA HIS A 55 1.10 -6.18 2.08
C HIS A 55 0.06 -5.30 2.76
N GLU A 56 0.52 -4.28 3.47
CA GLU A 56 -0.36 -3.23 3.97
C GLU A 56 -0.78 -2.33 2.81
N PHE A 57 -2.07 -2.36 2.49
CA PHE A 57 -2.59 -1.66 1.32
C PHE A 57 -2.76 -0.16 1.60
N ASP A 58 -1.83 0.66 1.11
CA ASP A 58 -1.91 2.13 1.16
C ASP A 58 -2.54 2.74 -0.11
N GLY A 59 -3.44 2.01 -0.78
CA GLY A 59 -4.08 2.48 -2.01
C GLY A 59 -3.29 2.20 -3.30
N ARG A 60 -2.11 1.59 -3.20
CA ARG A 60 -1.34 1.06 -4.34
C ARG A 60 -1.26 -0.46 -4.24
N SER A 61 -1.49 -1.14 -5.35
CA SER A 61 -1.26 -2.58 -5.45
C SER A 61 0.22 -2.87 -5.69
N LEU A 62 0.70 -4.03 -5.24
CA LEU A 62 2.03 -4.50 -5.62
C LEU A 62 2.12 -4.72 -7.13
N ASP A 63 3.23 -4.28 -7.71
CA ASP A 63 3.57 -4.55 -9.09
C ASP A 63 3.95 -6.04 -9.26
N PRO A 64 3.25 -6.80 -10.13
CA PRO A 64 3.53 -8.21 -10.37
C PRO A 64 4.99 -8.48 -10.79
N GLN A 65 5.61 -7.60 -11.57
CA GLN A 65 6.99 -7.78 -12.04
C GLN A 65 8.00 -7.70 -10.90
N TYR A 66 7.74 -6.84 -9.91
CA TYR A 66 8.55 -6.76 -8.71
C TYR A 66 8.35 -7.99 -7.84
N VAL A 67 7.11 -8.43 -7.64
CA VAL A 67 6.82 -9.64 -6.87
C VAL A 67 7.49 -10.88 -7.48
N GLU A 68 7.47 -11.01 -8.81
CA GLU A 68 8.12 -12.09 -9.55
C GLU A 68 9.64 -12.15 -9.34
N LYS A 69 10.29 -10.99 -9.15
CA LYS A 69 11.73 -10.91 -8.90
C LYS A 69 12.08 -11.02 -7.41
N THR A 70 11.26 -10.46 -6.53
CA THR A 70 11.56 -10.36 -5.10
C THR A 70 11.30 -11.68 -4.35
N LEU A 71 10.22 -12.39 -4.67
CA LEU A 71 9.88 -13.66 -4.00
C LEU A 71 11.00 -14.72 -4.06
N PRO A 72 11.69 -14.93 -5.19
CA PRO A 72 12.86 -15.81 -5.25
C PRO A 72 13.95 -15.47 -4.23
N TYR A 73 14.24 -14.19 -4.00
CA TYR A 73 15.25 -13.76 -3.02
C TYR A 73 14.79 -14.03 -1.58
N ILE A 74 13.53 -13.74 -1.26
CA ILE A 74 12.97 -14.03 0.07
C ILE A 74 12.98 -15.55 0.33
N HIS A 75 12.62 -16.35 -0.66
CA HIS A 75 12.70 -17.80 -0.57
C HIS A 75 14.14 -18.30 -0.40
N ALA A 76 15.13 -17.68 -1.04
CA ALA A 76 16.54 -18.05 -0.82
C ALA A 76 16.99 -17.83 0.64
N LEU A 77 16.47 -16.78 1.29
CA LEU A 77 16.72 -16.50 2.70
C LEU A 77 15.93 -17.43 3.63
N TRP A 78 14.64 -17.65 3.35
CA TRP A 78 13.73 -18.42 4.20
C TRP A 78 13.85 -19.95 4.01
N ARG A 79 14.31 -20.40 2.83
CA ARG A 79 14.50 -21.79 2.39
C ARG A 79 13.24 -22.66 2.33
N ARG A 80 12.06 -22.06 2.47
CA ARG A 80 10.75 -22.74 2.43
C ARG A 80 9.79 -21.91 1.57
N PRO A 81 8.62 -22.45 1.16
CA PRO A 81 7.64 -21.70 0.40
C PRO A 81 7.27 -20.38 1.06
N VAL A 82 7.12 -19.35 0.22
CA VAL A 82 6.78 -17.98 0.63
C VAL A 82 5.51 -17.56 -0.08
N HIS A 83 4.59 -16.98 0.68
CA HIS A 83 3.31 -16.46 0.23
C HIS A 83 3.25 -14.97 0.54
N ILE A 84 2.73 -14.16 -0.39
CA ILE A 84 2.44 -12.75 -0.15
C ILE A 84 1.02 -12.40 -0.58
N GLU A 85 0.23 -11.92 0.37
CA GLU A 85 -1.12 -11.40 0.16
C GLU A 85 -1.06 -9.89 -0.15
N THR A 86 -1.74 -9.45 -1.20
CA THR A 86 -1.93 -8.04 -1.55
C THR A 86 -3.36 -7.80 -2.05
N ARG A 87 -3.78 -6.53 -2.10
CA ARG A 87 -5.03 -6.11 -2.71
C ARG A 87 -4.79 -5.43 -4.05
N GLU A 88 -5.74 -5.57 -4.97
CA GLU A 88 -5.77 -4.88 -6.26
C GLU A 88 -6.24 -3.42 -6.06
N ALA A 89 -5.61 -2.44 -6.74
CA ALA A 89 -5.96 -1.03 -6.57
C ALA A 89 -7.30 -0.65 -7.20
N ALA A 90 -7.69 -1.31 -8.29
CA ALA A 90 -8.92 -1.04 -9.04
C ALA A 90 -10.18 -1.70 -8.44
N GLY A 91 -10.05 -2.44 -7.34
CA GLY A 91 -11.15 -3.18 -6.74
C GLY A 91 -10.84 -3.64 -5.32
N ASN A 92 -11.55 -4.67 -4.85
CA ASN A 92 -11.34 -5.24 -3.52
C ASN A 92 -10.92 -6.71 -3.56
N LYS A 93 -10.34 -7.13 -4.70
CA LYS A 93 -9.85 -8.50 -4.90
C LYS A 93 -8.56 -8.70 -4.13
N VAL A 94 -8.50 -9.80 -3.39
CA VAL A 94 -7.29 -10.23 -2.68
C VAL A 94 -6.52 -11.17 -3.60
N LEU A 95 -5.27 -10.79 -3.87
CA LEU A 95 -4.32 -11.54 -4.68
C LEU A 95 -3.26 -12.13 -3.76
N ILE A 96 -2.93 -13.40 -3.98
CA ILE A 96 -1.86 -14.07 -3.26
C ILE A 96 -0.86 -14.58 -4.29
N TYR A 97 0.41 -14.26 -4.06
CA TYR A 97 1.52 -14.79 -4.84
C TYR A 97 2.29 -15.80 -4.00
N THR A 98 2.53 -16.98 -4.58
CA THR A 98 3.26 -18.07 -3.94
C THR A 98 4.53 -18.38 -4.72
N TYR A 99 5.63 -18.62 -4.03
CA TYR A 99 6.86 -19.13 -4.61
C TYR A 99 7.40 -20.35 -3.84
N GLU A 100 7.52 -21.46 -4.57
CA GLU A 100 7.98 -22.77 -4.05
C GLU A 100 9.33 -23.19 -4.67
N GLY A 101 10.13 -22.25 -5.17
CA GLY A 101 11.46 -22.54 -5.73
C GLY A 101 11.52 -22.77 -7.25
N LYS A 102 10.40 -22.66 -7.99
CA LYS A 102 10.38 -22.78 -9.46
C LYS A 102 9.90 -21.50 -10.13
N LYS A 103 8.61 -21.20 -9.97
CA LYS A 103 7.95 -20.04 -10.59
C LYS A 103 6.96 -19.44 -9.60
N VAL A 104 6.77 -18.13 -9.67
CA VAL A 104 5.74 -17.44 -8.90
C VAL A 104 4.37 -17.80 -9.48
N LYS A 105 3.48 -18.29 -8.62
CA LYS A 105 2.08 -18.58 -8.94
C LYS A 105 1.20 -17.49 -8.34
N LYS A 106 0.27 -16.96 -9.12
CA LYS A 106 -0.75 -16.01 -8.65
C LYS A 106 -2.07 -16.75 -8.47
N HIS A 107 -2.72 -16.56 -7.32
CA HIS A 107 -4.08 -17.03 -7.06
C HIS A 107 -4.90 -15.90 -6.44
N THR A 108 -6.20 -15.90 -6.72
CA THR A 108 -7.15 -14.95 -6.15
C THR A 108 -7.89 -15.66 -5.02
N LYS A 109 -8.05 -14.99 -3.89
CA LYS A 109 -8.83 -15.50 -2.75
C LYS A 109 -10.32 -15.22 -2.92
#